data_AF-H2FTU9-F1
#
_entry.id   AF-H2FTU9-F1
#
_cell.length_a   1.000
_cell.length_b   1.000
_cell.length_c   1.000
_cell.angle_alpha   90.00
_cell.angle_beta   90.00
_cell.angle_gamma   90.00
#
_symmetry.space_group_name_H-M   'P 1'
#
loop_
_entity.id
_entity.type
_entity.pdbx_description
1 polymer ?
#
loop_
_entity_poly.entity_id
_entity_poly.type
_entity_poly.pdbx_seq_one_letter_code
_entity_poly.pdbx_strand_id
1 'polypeptide(L)'
;MNTRTADVLAKSIISIQAALIPVLLLAGAWLTQQGAAAQGDALGGPWLWPVLLLMCVAWFWLCRRAWLGYLSSEGMGRQWPFWVLVAVQLPSFPLGTLMGAGLIYLKLRYHPRQ
;
A
#
# COMPACT_ATOMS: atom_id res chain seq x y z
N MET A 1 13.61 -21.53 2.95
CA MET A 1 12.25 -20.99 3.20
C MET A 1 11.31 -21.57 2.15
N ASN A 2 10.18 -22.13 2.57
CA ASN A 2 9.21 -22.80 1.70
C ASN A 2 8.19 -21.79 1.15
N THR A 3 7.53 -22.11 0.03
CA THR A 3 6.52 -21.25 -0.64
C THR A 3 5.44 -20.78 0.32
N ARG A 4 4.93 -21.67 1.18
CA ARG A 4 3.94 -21.33 2.22
C ARG A 4 4.42 -20.24 3.19
N THR A 5 5.69 -20.29 3.60
CA THR A 5 6.27 -19.28 4.50
C THR A 5 6.45 -17.94 3.78
N ALA A 6 6.87 -17.97 2.51
CA ALA A 6 6.98 -16.80 1.66
C ALA A 6 5.62 -16.10 1.48
N ASP A 7 4.56 -16.89 1.25
CA ASP A 7 3.21 -16.39 1.06
C ASP A 7 2.63 -15.76 2.33
N VAL A 8 2.88 -16.38 3.49
CA VAL A 8 2.52 -15.79 4.78
C VAL A 8 3.23 -14.45 4.98
N LEU A 9 4.52 -14.39 4.69
CA LEU A 9 5.30 -13.15 4.85
C LEU A 9 4.81 -12.05 3.90
N ALA A 10 4.61 -12.36 2.61
CA ALA A 10 4.09 -11.43 1.62
C ALA A 10 2.68 -10.94 2.00
N LYS A 11 1.81 -11.84 2.45
CA LYS A 11 0.46 -11.48 2.93
C LYS A 11 0.52 -10.57 4.15
N SER A 12 1.39 -10.84 5.11
CA SER A 12 1.58 -10.00 6.29
C SER A 12 2.05 -8.59 5.89
N ILE A 13 3.05 -8.48 5.01
CA ILE A 13 3.53 -7.18 4.50
C ILE A 13 2.39 -6.39 3.85
N ILE A 14 1.63 -7.02 2.95
CA ILE A 14 0.51 -6.37 2.26
C ILE A 14 -0.60 -5.98 3.24
N SER A 15 -0.88 -6.81 4.26
CA SER A 15 -1.93 -6.55 5.25
C SER A 15 -1.56 -5.40 6.19
N ILE A 16 -0.29 -5.34 6.62
CA ILE A 16 0.24 -4.20 7.40
C ILE A 16 0.10 -2.91 6.59
N GLN A 17 0.45 -2.94 5.30
CA GLN A 17 0.33 -1.79 4.41
C GLN A 17 -1.12 -1.36 4.18
N ALA A 18 -2.04 -2.32 4.06
CA ALA A 18 -3.46 -2.05 3.93
C ALA A 18 -4.02 -1.28 5.13
N ALA A 19 -3.52 -1.54 6.35
CA ALA A 19 -3.97 -0.83 7.54
C ALA A 19 -3.19 0.46 7.81
N LEU A 20 -1.87 0.43 7.68
CA LEU A 20 -0.98 1.52 8.10
C LEU A 20 -1.18 2.78 7.26
N ILE A 21 -1.28 2.66 5.94
CA ILE A 21 -1.38 3.84 5.04
C ILE A 21 -2.69 4.61 5.26
N PRO A 22 -3.88 3.98 5.33
CA PRO A 22 -5.10 4.68 5.70
C PRO A 22 -5.02 5.37 7.06
N VAL A 23 -4.43 4.71 8.06
CA VAL A 23 -4.26 5.30 9.40
C VAL A 23 -3.38 6.54 9.34
N LEU A 24 -2.23 6.47 8.66
CA LEU A 24 -1.31 7.60 8.50
C LEU A 24 -1.95 8.75 7.70
N LEU A 25 -2.71 8.44 6.66
CA LEU A 25 -3.38 9.41 5.80
C LEU A 25 -4.47 10.16 6.57
N LEU A 26 -5.32 9.45 7.31
CA LEU A 26 -6.39 10.05 8.12
C LEU A 26 -5.83 10.82 9.33
N ALA A 27 -4.83 10.26 10.02
CA ALA A 27 -4.17 10.94 11.14
C ALA A 27 -3.43 12.21 10.68
N GLY A 28 -2.74 12.15 9.54
CA GLY A 28 -2.06 13.29 8.95
C GLY A 28 -3.03 14.42 8.58
N ALA A 29 -4.16 14.07 7.96
CA ALA A 29 -5.22 15.03 7.64
C ALA A 29 -5.85 15.65 8.89
N TRP A 30 -6.07 14.85 9.93
CA TRP A 30 -6.58 15.31 11.22
C TRP A 30 -5.62 16.31 11.89
N LEU A 31 -4.32 16.00 11.93
CA LEU A 31 -3.30 16.88 12.49
C LEU A 31 -3.16 18.19 11.70
N THR A 32 -3.25 18.15 10.37
CA THR A 32 -3.21 19.37 9.54
C THR A 32 -4.44 20.24 9.77
N GLN A 33 -5.63 19.66 9.92
CA GLN A 33 -6.83 20.42 10.28
C GLN A 33 -6.73 21.07 11.66
N GLN A 34 -6.20 20.37 12.67
CA GLN A 34 -5.99 20.94 13.99
C GLN A 34 -4.99 22.11 13.96
N GLY A 35 -3.89 21.96 13.23
CA GLY A 35 -2.91 23.03 13.06
C GLY A 35 -3.48 24.24 12.33
N ALA A 36 -4.27 24.02 11.29
CA ALA A 36 -4.95 25.08 10.53
C ALA A 36 -5.97 25.83 11.39
N ALA A 37 -6.79 25.09 12.16
CA ALA A 37 -7.76 25.68 13.09
C ALA A 37 -7.09 26.52 14.19
N ALA A 38 -5.91 26.12 14.66
CA ALA A 38 -5.12 26.90 15.62
C ALA A 38 -4.53 28.20 15.02
N GLN A 39 -4.36 28.26 13.70
CA GLN A 39 -3.88 29.44 12.96
C GLN A 39 -5.02 30.34 12.45
N GLY A 40 -6.28 29.95 12.68
CA GLY A 40 -7.45 30.68 12.17
C GLY A 40 -7.75 30.45 10.69
N ASP A 41 -6.98 29.59 10.02
CA ASP A 41 -7.14 29.25 8.61
C ASP A 41 -7.94 27.97 8.44
N ALA A 42 -9.03 28.02 7.68
CA ALA A 42 -9.77 26.83 7.27
C ALA A 42 -9.13 26.21 6.01
N LEU A 43 -8.05 25.44 6.18
CA LEU A 43 -7.36 24.76 5.06
C LEU A 43 -8.16 23.58 4.45
N GLY A 44 -9.21 23.11 5.12
CA GLY A 44 -10.01 21.97 4.67
C GLY A 44 -11.29 22.37 3.96
N GLY A 45 -11.27 22.39 2.63
CA GLY A 45 -12.50 22.46 1.85
C GLY A 45 -13.44 21.26 2.12
N PRO A 46 -14.74 21.37 1.80
CA PRO A 46 -15.74 20.33 2.09
C PRO A 46 -15.42 18.97 1.44
N TRP A 47 -14.52 18.96 0.45
CA TRP A 47 -14.10 17.78 -0.29
C TRP A 47 -12.94 16.99 0.35
N LEU A 48 -12.28 17.51 1.40
CA LEU A 48 -11.13 16.85 2.01
C LEU A 48 -11.47 15.41 2.47
N TRP A 49 -12.46 15.28 3.34
CA TRP A 49 -12.83 13.98 3.92
C TRP A 49 -13.36 12.97 2.89
N PRO A 50 -14.26 13.34 1.95
CA PRO A 50 -14.68 12.45 0.87
C PRO A 50 -13.51 11.94 0.01
N VAL A 51 -12.56 12.83 -0.34
CA VAL A 51 -11.39 12.44 -1.14
C VAL A 51 -10.48 11.49 -0.36
N LEU A 52 -10.23 11.76 0.94
CA LEU A 52 -9.43 10.87 1.78
C LEU A 52 -10.07 9.48 1.93
N LEU A 53 -11.39 9.42 2.12
CA LEU A 53 -12.13 8.15 2.16
C LEU A 53 -12.01 7.40 0.83
N LEU A 54 -12.15 8.09 -0.29
CA LEU A 54 -11.97 7.50 -1.62
C LEU A 54 -10.54 6.94 -1.80
N MET A 55 -9.52 7.69 -1.36
CA MET A 55 -8.13 7.24 -1.39
C MET A 55 -7.92 5.99 -0.53
N CYS A 56 -8.51 5.93 0.68
CA CYS A 56 -8.46 4.75 1.53
C CYS A 56 -9.10 3.53 0.85
N VAL A 57 -10.29 3.69 0.27
CA VAL A 57 -10.98 2.60 -0.45
C VAL A 57 -10.16 2.13 -1.65
N ALA A 58 -9.63 3.07 -2.44
CA ALA A 58 -8.75 2.75 -3.58
C ALA A 58 -7.48 2.01 -3.13
N TRP A 59 -6.91 2.40 -1.99
CA TRP A 59 -5.74 1.74 -1.40
C TRP A 59 -6.05 0.31 -0.96
N PHE A 60 -7.15 0.09 -0.22
CA PHE A 60 -7.58 -1.26 0.16
C PHE A 60 -7.84 -2.14 -1.07
N TRP A 61 -8.46 -1.57 -2.09
CA TRP A 61 -8.70 -2.25 -3.36
C TRP A 61 -7.37 -2.64 -4.03
N LEU A 62 -6.39 -1.73 -4.08
CA LEU A 62 -5.06 -2.00 -4.62
C LEU A 62 -4.35 -3.10 -3.84
N CYS A 63 -4.33 -3.05 -2.50
CA CYS A 63 -3.72 -4.09 -1.66
C CYS A 63 -4.36 -5.47 -1.90
N ARG A 64 -5.69 -5.53 -1.99
CA ARG A 64 -6.41 -6.77 -2.32
C ARG A 64 -6.02 -7.31 -3.69
N ARG A 65 -5.94 -6.43 -4.70
CA ARG A 65 -5.54 -6.80 -6.07
C ARG A 65 -4.06 -7.18 -6.16
N ALA A 66 -3.21 -6.54 -5.38
CA ALA A 66 -1.78 -6.83 -5.29
C ALA A 66 -1.53 -8.23 -4.72
N TRP A 67 -2.31 -8.67 -3.74
CA TRP A 67 -2.25 -10.05 -3.25
C TRP A 67 -2.56 -11.07 -4.34
N LEU A 68 -3.63 -10.83 -5.13
CA LEU A 68 -3.96 -11.69 -6.27
C LEU A 68 -2.87 -11.65 -7.36
N GLY A 69 -2.30 -10.48 -7.63
CA GLY A 69 -1.18 -10.32 -8.55
C GLY A 69 0.10 -11.02 -8.08
N TYR A 70 0.34 -11.09 -6.76
CA TYR A 70 1.45 -11.82 -6.16
C TYR A 70 1.33 -13.33 -6.37
N LEU A 71 0.14 -13.90 -6.20
CA LEU A 71 -0.10 -15.33 -6.41
C LEU A 71 -0.20 -15.73 -7.89
N SER A 72 -0.46 -14.79 -8.78
CA SER A 72 -0.64 -15.08 -10.21
C SER A 72 0.69 -15.42 -10.89
N SER A 73 0.75 -16.53 -11.61
CA SER A 73 1.84 -16.88 -12.53
C SER A 73 1.69 -16.25 -13.92
N GLU A 74 0.55 -15.61 -14.21
CA GLU A 74 0.23 -15.03 -15.51
C GLU A 74 1.03 -13.75 -15.80
N GLY A 75 0.92 -13.25 -17.03
CA GLY A 75 1.64 -12.06 -17.49
C GLY A 75 1.32 -10.76 -16.75
N MET A 76 1.98 -9.68 -17.18
CA MET A 76 1.92 -8.34 -16.57
C MET A 76 0.48 -7.81 -16.38
N GLY A 77 -0.46 -8.19 -17.24
CA GLY A 77 -1.87 -7.77 -17.17
C GLY A 77 -2.62 -8.23 -15.91
N ARG A 78 -2.22 -9.33 -15.26
CA ARG A 78 -2.77 -9.73 -13.95
C ARG A 78 -1.89 -9.30 -12.77
N GLN A 79 -0.59 -9.15 -13.00
CA GLN A 79 0.37 -8.82 -11.94
C GLN A 79 0.53 -7.32 -11.70
N TRP A 80 0.08 -6.44 -12.59
CA TRP A 80 0.27 -4.99 -12.47
C TRP A 80 -0.08 -4.41 -11.08
N PRO A 81 -1.15 -4.85 -10.38
CA PRO A 81 -1.48 -4.24 -9.08
C PRO A 81 -0.40 -4.50 -8.03
N PHE A 82 0.28 -5.65 -8.12
CA PHE A 82 1.41 -5.99 -7.26
C PHE A 82 2.60 -5.06 -7.54
N TRP A 83 2.93 -4.84 -8.81
CA TRP A 83 4.05 -3.97 -9.18
C TRP A 83 3.79 -2.50 -8.87
N VAL A 84 2.54 -2.05 -9.00
CA VAL A 84 2.14 -0.70 -8.55
C VAL A 84 2.30 -0.56 -7.04
N LEU A 85 1.87 -1.55 -6.25
CA LEU A 85 2.07 -1.53 -4.80
C LEU A 85 3.56 -1.42 -4.43
N VAL A 86 4.41 -2.20 -5.09
CA VAL A 86 5.87 -2.15 -4.90
C VAL A 86 6.45 -0.79 -5.31
N ALA A 87 6.03 -0.23 -6.44
CA ALA A 87 6.52 1.05 -6.94
C ALA A 87 6.18 2.21 -6.00
N VAL A 88 5.02 2.18 -5.34
CA VAL A 88 4.64 3.18 -4.32
C VAL A 88 5.48 3.02 -3.04
N GLN A 89 5.98 1.83 -2.74
CA GLN A 89 6.77 1.55 -1.54
C GLN A 89 8.26 1.88 -1.68
N LEU A 90 8.84 1.70 -2.88
CA LEU A 90 10.27 1.95 -3.10
C LEU A 90 10.76 3.34 -2.65
N PRO A 91 10.01 4.44 -2.87
CA PRO A 91 10.40 5.79 -2.45
C PRO A 91 10.32 6.04 -0.95
N SER A 92 9.58 5.22 -0.19
CA SER A 92 9.38 5.44 1.26
C SER A 92 10.50 4.81 2.10
N PHE A 93 11.69 5.42 2.01
CA PHE A 93 12.88 4.97 2.74
C PHE A 93 12.76 5.22 4.26
N PRO A 94 13.22 4.30 5.12
CA PRO A 94 13.84 3.00 4.84
C PRO A 94 12.85 1.82 4.81
N LEU A 95 11.74 1.92 5.53
CA LEU A 95 10.82 0.79 5.75
C LEU A 95 10.09 0.35 4.48
N GLY A 96 9.58 1.30 3.70
CA GLY A 96 8.90 1.02 2.44
C GLY A 96 9.84 0.37 1.41
N THR A 97 11.09 0.84 1.32
CA THR A 97 12.09 0.25 0.43
C THR A 97 12.39 -1.21 0.80
N LEU A 98 12.55 -1.52 2.10
CA LEU A 98 12.76 -2.90 2.57
C LEU A 98 11.55 -3.79 2.31
N MET A 99 10.33 -3.30 2.54
CA MET A 99 9.10 -4.04 2.26
C MET A 99 8.91 -4.28 0.75
N GLY A 100 9.14 -3.27 -0.08
CA GLY A 100 9.03 -3.36 -1.54
C GLY A 100 10.08 -4.30 -2.14
N ALA A 101 11.35 -4.16 -1.76
CA ALA A 101 12.42 -5.06 -2.19
C ALA A 101 12.18 -6.51 -1.70
N GLY A 102 11.70 -6.67 -0.46
CA GLY A 102 11.30 -7.96 0.08
C GLY A 102 10.19 -8.61 -0.75
N LEU A 103 9.14 -7.87 -1.10
CA LEU A 103 8.06 -8.37 -1.96
C LEU A 103 8.57 -8.75 -3.35
N ILE A 104 9.43 -7.94 -3.98
CA ILE A 104 10.05 -8.27 -5.27
C ILE A 104 10.79 -9.59 -5.18
N TYR A 105 11.64 -9.75 -4.16
CA TYR A 105 12.42 -10.96 -3.95
C TYR A 105 11.51 -12.19 -3.79
N LEU A 106 10.48 -12.10 -2.94
CA LEU A 106 9.53 -13.19 -2.73
C LEU A 106 8.79 -13.56 -4.03
N LYS A 107 8.33 -12.55 -4.78
CA LYS A 107 7.64 -12.77 -6.06
C LYS A 107 8.54 -13.50 -7.05
N LEU A 108 9.74 -13.01 -7.29
CA LEU A 108 10.64 -13.60 -8.29
C LEU A 108 11.13 -14.99 -7.90
N ARG A 109 11.31 -15.25 -6.59
CA ARG A 109 11.83 -16.53 -6.11
C ARG A 109 10.76 -17.62 -6.01
N TYR A 110 9.55 -17.29 -5.59
CA TYR A 110 8.52 -18.26 -5.22
C TYR A 110 7.32 -18.30 -6.18
N HIS A 111 7.06 -17.21 -6.89
CA HIS A 111 6.00 -17.11 -7.91
C HIS A 111 6.56 -16.45 -9.19
N PRO A 112 7.61 -17.03 -9.82
CA PRO A 112 8.17 -16.48 -11.04
C PRO A 112 7.13 -16.47 -12.15
N ARG A 113 7.27 -15.52 -13.07
CA ARG A 113 6.50 -15.55 -14.31
C ARG A 113 6.92 -16.77 -15.13
N GLN A 114 5.93 -17.46 -15.70
CA GLN A 114 6.17 -18.46 -16.73
C GLN A 114 6.30 -17.79 -18.10
#